data_AF-A0A136Q8M2-F1
#
_entry.id   AF-A0A136Q8M2-F1
#
_cell.length_a   1.000
_cell.length_b   1.000
_cell.length_c   1.000
_cell.angle_alpha   90.00
_cell.angle_beta   90.00
_cell.angle_gamma   90.00
#
_symmetry.space_group_name_H-M   'P 1'
#
loop_
_entity.id
_entity.type
_entity.pdbx_description
1 polymer ?
#
loop_
_entity_poly.entity_id
_entity_poly.type
_entity_poly.pdbx_seq_one_letter_code
_entity_poly.pdbx_strand_id
1 'polypeptide(L)'
;MRKLYLVDGTGRERSLQSDIEFMWEPSGLGFAENREYAQVEYGFFIESSKDFEQPEIGGTLVFWSKTQEPYQTYHEFVDWVQGAQDMQLKYVPYPGRELYMDVSLDGLERTEKTLYGTLECPVVFHGTSPYHKKNPLTFLFQTDSTVNPMRFTFKFPFKFSDSGAGDAQVFTPQGHFPAAMELTVNGPCSNIYFKAEDNATGELIGALDLSGVSVEAGDRIYYSSRPNADGVWKVSGNTRTDLVESLNENVANFFTLPVGKEVRATLAADTAPAYGKVTRIGGNSVQEAGENMPSPEHPSEIESVGDGGAIDITVNGSKAVSIPIDQPLRALRDADGNITAQDHVDADAGGTVRNVEFVEFNGTENWAVAGASSTDYIAAYIVIPEKKAGMMNLMSSHFQIKEMGVTNPQSNFMRGANSSSAVYLSIAKAALDEWDESFSDAEKAALIKAWLAAQKAAGTPVKVQYGLAEPTRTSIEAPGIFETKQGTNTVETDGVKGTLSVQAGNTTYSGETVTFDVEPIIHTLHVHEYFKG
;
A
#
# COMPACT_ATOMS: atom_id res chain seq x y z
N MET A 1 24.44 38.28 -16.43
CA MET A 1 24.47 38.33 -17.91
C MET A 1 23.40 37.36 -18.41
N ARG A 2 22.63 37.72 -19.45
CA ARG A 2 21.59 36.85 -20.02
C ARG A 2 22.21 35.57 -20.59
N LYS A 3 21.44 34.48 -20.62
CA LYS A 3 21.87 33.22 -21.27
C LYS A 3 20.74 32.69 -22.16
N LEU A 4 21.11 32.11 -23.30
CA LEU A 4 20.20 31.47 -24.24
C LEU A 4 20.73 30.07 -24.55
N TYR A 5 19.82 29.10 -24.59
CA TYR A 5 20.11 27.72 -24.93
C TYR A 5 19.03 27.18 -25.85
N LEU A 6 19.40 26.26 -26.73
CA LEU A 6 18.45 25.31 -27.30
C LEU A 6 18.43 24.05 -26.46
N VAL A 7 17.26 23.46 -26.28
CA VAL A 7 17.05 22.22 -25.56
C VAL A 7 16.27 21.28 -26.45
N ASP A 8 16.73 20.04 -26.64
CA ASP A 8 15.95 19.04 -27.36
C ASP A 8 15.02 18.25 -26.42
N GLY A 9 14.11 17.45 -26.98
CA GLY A 9 13.15 16.63 -26.22
C GLY A 9 13.79 15.57 -25.31
N THR A 10 15.09 15.31 -25.44
CA THR A 10 15.85 14.45 -24.51
C THR A 10 16.41 15.22 -23.31
N GLY A 11 16.30 16.54 -23.32
CA GLY A 11 16.83 17.45 -22.30
C GLY A 11 18.30 17.85 -22.52
N ARG A 12 18.89 17.54 -23.67
CA ARG A 12 20.26 17.97 -24.00
C ARG A 12 20.26 19.46 -24.33
N GLU A 13 21.07 20.22 -23.60
CA GLU A 13 21.18 21.66 -23.78
C GLU A 13 22.37 22.01 -24.70
N ARG A 14 22.15 22.92 -25.65
CA ARG A 14 23.18 23.55 -26.49
C ARG A 14 23.21 25.04 -26.22
N SER A 15 24.34 25.54 -25.72
CA SER A 15 24.49 26.95 -25.34
C SER A 15 24.65 27.84 -26.57
N LEU A 16 23.77 28.84 -26.71
CA LEU A 16 23.90 29.89 -27.72
C LEU A 16 24.74 31.07 -27.21
N GLN A 17 25.58 30.85 -26.20
CA GLN A 17 26.47 31.84 -25.58
C GLN A 17 27.80 31.19 -25.17
N SER A 18 28.34 30.30 -26.02
CA SER A 18 29.59 29.59 -25.77
C SER A 18 30.79 30.30 -26.42
N ASP A 19 32.01 29.80 -26.17
CA ASP A 19 33.23 30.35 -26.77
C ASP A 19 33.42 29.98 -28.25
N ILE A 20 32.64 29.03 -28.77
CA ILE A 20 32.75 28.51 -30.15
C ILE A 20 31.56 28.92 -31.03
N GLU A 21 30.41 29.12 -30.41
CA GLU A 21 29.17 29.58 -31.04
C GLU A 21 28.41 30.49 -30.08
N PHE A 22 27.94 31.65 -30.56
CA PHE A 22 27.07 32.52 -29.79
C PHE A 22 26.07 33.28 -30.66
N MET A 23 24.94 33.63 -30.08
CA MET A 23 23.91 34.44 -30.73
C MET A 23 24.12 35.91 -30.39
N TRP A 24 24.48 36.70 -31.40
CA TRP A 24 24.61 38.15 -31.39
C TRP A 24 23.24 38.81 -31.59
N GLU A 25 22.98 39.89 -30.85
CA GLU A 25 21.74 40.71 -30.90
C GLU A 25 20.44 39.90 -31.08
N PRO A 26 20.10 39.01 -30.14
CA PRO A 26 18.81 38.33 -30.20
C PRO A 26 17.67 39.35 -30.16
N SER A 27 16.72 39.22 -31.06
CA SER A 27 15.48 40.00 -31.18
C SER A 27 14.27 39.08 -30.99
N GLY A 28 13.06 39.65 -30.91
CA GLY A 28 11.82 38.86 -30.79
C GLY A 28 11.59 38.15 -29.46
N LEU A 29 12.40 38.42 -28.43
CA LEU A 29 12.28 37.78 -27.11
C LEU A 29 11.11 38.29 -26.26
N GLY A 30 10.45 39.39 -26.67
CA GLY A 30 9.29 39.98 -25.99
C GLY A 30 7.97 39.35 -26.42
N PHE A 31 6.90 40.14 -26.46
CA PHE A 31 5.62 39.72 -27.02
C PHE A 31 5.02 40.80 -27.92
N ALA A 32 4.19 40.38 -28.86
CA ALA A 32 3.36 41.25 -29.68
C ALA A 32 1.91 40.72 -29.69
N GLU A 33 0.98 41.58 -30.09
CA GLU A 33 -0.45 41.26 -30.12
C GLU A 33 -1.06 41.82 -31.40
N ASN A 34 -1.79 40.97 -32.13
CA ASN A 34 -2.61 41.38 -33.25
C ASN A 34 -3.92 41.94 -32.71
N ARG A 35 -4.16 43.23 -32.95
CA ARG A 35 -5.36 43.92 -32.48
C ARG A 35 -6.13 44.49 -33.65
N GLU A 36 -7.42 44.19 -33.71
CA GLU A 36 -8.32 44.82 -34.67
C GLU A 36 -9.17 45.87 -33.97
N TYR A 37 -9.43 46.96 -34.69
CA TYR A 37 -10.20 48.09 -34.19
C TYR A 37 -11.34 48.42 -35.15
N ALA A 38 -12.56 48.55 -34.61
CA ALA A 38 -13.71 49.06 -35.34
C ALA A 38 -13.91 50.54 -35.04
N GLN A 39 -14.03 51.37 -36.07
CA GLN A 39 -14.36 52.78 -35.90
C GLN A 39 -15.85 52.93 -35.55
N VAL A 40 -16.15 53.62 -34.45
CA VAL A 40 -17.53 53.83 -33.98
C VAL A 40 -18.07 55.17 -34.50
N GLU A 41 -17.45 56.29 -34.13
CA GLU A 41 -17.81 57.65 -34.62
C GLU A 41 -16.65 58.64 -34.36
N TYR A 42 -16.57 59.75 -35.11
CA TYR A 42 -15.60 60.86 -34.90
C TYR A 42 -14.11 60.50 -34.73
N GLY A 43 -13.69 59.32 -35.20
CA GLY A 43 -12.32 58.84 -35.01
C GLY A 43 -12.08 58.13 -33.67
N PHE A 44 -13.13 57.81 -32.92
CA PHE A 44 -13.10 56.86 -31.82
C PHE A 44 -13.15 55.42 -32.35
N PHE A 45 -12.32 54.57 -31.79
CA PHE A 45 -12.21 53.17 -32.12
C PHE A 45 -12.51 52.32 -30.88
N ILE A 46 -13.11 51.16 -31.09
CA ILE A 46 -13.25 50.10 -30.08
C ILE A 46 -12.48 48.87 -30.55
N GLU A 47 -11.80 48.18 -29.63
CA GLU A 47 -11.10 46.93 -29.92
C GLU A 47 -12.13 45.83 -30.22
N SER A 48 -12.02 45.21 -31.40
CA SER A 48 -12.91 44.14 -31.84
C SER A 48 -12.33 42.75 -31.62
N SER A 49 -11.00 42.61 -31.70
CA SER A 49 -10.29 41.37 -31.43
C SER A 49 -8.87 41.65 -30.95
N LYS A 50 -8.32 40.68 -30.23
CA LYS A 50 -6.98 40.77 -29.63
C LYS A 50 -6.40 39.36 -29.50
N ASP A 51 -5.42 39.06 -30.35
CA ASP A 51 -4.74 37.77 -30.40
C ASP A 51 -3.25 37.90 -30.09
N PHE A 52 -2.67 36.86 -29.53
CA PHE A 52 -1.23 36.79 -29.32
C PHE A 52 -0.53 36.51 -30.65
N GLU A 53 0.47 37.33 -30.98
CA GLU A 53 1.29 37.12 -32.16
C GLU A 53 2.39 36.11 -31.84
N GLN A 54 2.55 35.09 -32.69
CA GLN A 54 3.61 34.10 -32.52
C GLN A 54 4.98 34.78 -32.69
N PRO A 55 5.90 34.65 -31.72
CA PRO A 55 7.16 35.37 -31.76
C PRO A 55 8.13 34.75 -32.76
N GLU A 56 8.75 35.59 -33.59
CA GLU A 56 9.91 35.23 -34.40
C GLU A 56 11.19 35.64 -33.66
N ILE A 57 11.96 34.67 -33.19
CA ILE A 57 13.21 34.91 -32.48
C ILE A 57 14.36 34.95 -33.48
N GLY A 58 14.77 36.17 -33.81
CA GLY A 58 15.86 36.43 -34.75
C GLY A 58 17.19 36.75 -34.07
N GLY A 59 18.28 36.63 -34.82
CA GLY A 59 19.60 37.12 -34.43
C GLY A 59 20.68 36.64 -35.39
N THR A 60 21.95 36.86 -35.04
CA THR A 60 23.08 36.36 -35.83
C THR A 60 23.85 35.33 -35.02
N LEU A 61 23.88 34.08 -35.48
CA LEU A 61 24.76 33.06 -34.93
C LEU A 61 26.18 33.28 -35.45
N VAL A 62 27.12 33.48 -34.53
CA VAL A 62 28.51 33.69 -34.83
C VAL A 62 29.31 32.45 -34.42
N PHE A 63 30.00 31.85 -35.38
CA PHE A 63 30.88 30.71 -35.17
C PHE A 63 32.34 31.17 -35.19
N TRP A 64 33.06 30.96 -34.09
CA TRP A 64 34.43 31.43 -33.92
C TRP A 64 35.46 30.45 -34.43
N SER A 65 36.55 30.97 -35.01
CA SER A 65 37.72 30.19 -35.44
C SER A 65 38.74 29.92 -34.32
N LYS A 66 38.40 30.19 -33.05
CA LYS A 66 39.36 30.13 -31.93
C LYS A 66 39.82 28.71 -31.60
N THR A 67 38.91 27.75 -31.66
CA THR A 67 39.14 26.37 -31.20
C THR A 67 38.78 25.33 -32.26
N GLN A 68 37.97 25.69 -33.26
CA GLN A 68 37.51 24.82 -34.33
C GLN A 68 37.27 25.64 -35.61
N GLU A 69 37.32 24.98 -36.75
CA GLU A 69 36.99 25.57 -38.05
C GLU A 69 35.49 25.97 -38.07
N PRO A 70 35.13 27.25 -38.31
CA PRO A 70 33.76 27.74 -38.17
C PRO A 70 32.72 26.99 -39.00
N TYR A 71 33.08 26.56 -40.22
CA TYR A 71 32.16 25.77 -41.05
C TYR A 71 31.88 24.39 -40.45
N GLN A 72 32.84 23.80 -39.73
CA GLN A 72 32.62 22.54 -39.03
C GLN A 72 31.62 22.74 -37.88
N THR A 73 31.80 23.79 -37.07
CA THR A 73 30.87 24.12 -35.97
C THR A 73 29.47 24.42 -36.49
N TYR A 74 29.36 25.12 -37.62
CA TYR A 74 28.09 25.35 -38.32
C TYR A 74 27.41 24.02 -38.72
N HIS A 75 28.16 23.09 -39.32
CA HIS A 75 27.62 21.77 -39.69
C HIS A 75 27.15 20.98 -38.47
N GLU A 76 27.93 20.96 -37.39
CA GLU A 76 27.55 20.32 -36.13
C GLU A 76 26.32 20.97 -35.47
N PHE A 77 26.11 22.28 -35.68
CA PHE A 77 24.89 22.98 -35.24
C PHE A 77 23.68 22.54 -36.07
N VAL A 78 23.81 22.51 -37.40
CA VAL A 78 22.74 22.06 -38.31
C VAL A 78 22.36 20.61 -38.02
N ASP A 79 23.32 19.70 -37.89
CA ASP A 79 23.06 18.29 -37.58
C ASP A 79 22.36 18.14 -36.24
N TRP A 80 22.72 18.96 -35.24
CA TRP A 80 22.07 18.96 -33.94
C TRP A 80 20.61 19.40 -34.03
N VAL A 81 20.33 20.51 -34.72
CA VAL A 81 18.97 21.06 -34.85
C VAL A 81 18.08 20.13 -35.68
N GLN A 82 18.60 19.56 -36.78
CA GLN A 82 17.87 18.61 -37.62
C GLN A 82 17.61 17.27 -36.92
N GLY A 83 18.47 16.88 -35.99
CA GLY A 83 18.27 15.69 -35.14
C GLY A 83 17.41 15.95 -33.89
N ALA A 84 17.11 17.21 -33.56
CA ALA A 84 16.32 17.56 -32.38
C ALA A 84 14.82 17.37 -32.66
N GLN A 85 14.15 16.68 -31.75
CA GLN A 85 12.68 16.65 -31.67
C GLN A 85 12.23 17.55 -30.51
N ASP A 86 11.04 18.14 -30.61
CA ASP A 86 10.43 18.99 -29.57
C ASP A 86 11.39 20.07 -29.04
N MET A 87 12.00 20.83 -29.96
CA MET A 87 13.02 21.81 -29.63
C MET A 87 12.44 22.99 -28.84
N GLN A 88 13.17 23.40 -27.80
CA GLN A 88 12.80 24.52 -26.94
C GLN A 88 13.91 25.55 -26.85
N LEU A 89 13.54 26.84 -26.85
CA LEU A 89 14.42 27.94 -26.49
C LEU A 89 14.34 28.16 -24.99
N LYS A 90 15.46 27.97 -24.29
CA LYS A 90 15.61 28.30 -22.87
C LYS A 90 16.27 29.67 -22.73
N TYR A 91 15.49 30.64 -22.25
CA TYR A 91 15.92 32.00 -21.98
C TYR A 91 16.10 32.24 -20.48
N VAL A 92 17.28 32.72 -20.10
CA VAL A 92 17.62 33.09 -18.72
C VAL A 92 17.98 34.58 -18.70
N PRO A 93 16.99 35.48 -18.48
CA PRO A 93 17.25 36.92 -18.46
C PRO A 93 18.17 37.34 -17.31
N TYR A 94 18.01 36.71 -16.15
CA TYR A 94 18.81 36.91 -14.95
C TYR A 94 18.84 35.63 -14.09
N PRO A 95 19.83 35.49 -13.17
CA PRO A 95 19.93 34.29 -12.33
C PRO A 95 18.64 34.00 -11.54
N GLY A 96 18.17 32.76 -11.59
CA GLY A 96 16.97 32.32 -10.88
C GLY A 96 15.66 32.45 -11.67
N ARG A 97 15.69 32.96 -12.92
CA ARG A 97 14.55 32.97 -13.82
C ARG A 97 14.88 32.21 -15.09
N GLU A 98 14.22 31.07 -15.30
CA GLU A 98 14.30 30.32 -16.55
C GLU A 98 12.92 30.33 -17.21
N LEU A 99 12.91 30.63 -18.51
CA LEU A 99 11.74 30.64 -19.36
C LEU A 99 12.01 29.73 -20.55
N TYR A 100 11.03 28.91 -20.90
CA TYR A 100 11.11 27.94 -21.99
C TYR A 100 10.05 28.31 -23.03
N MET A 101 10.36 28.14 -24.30
CA MET A 101 9.43 28.37 -25.40
C MET A 101 9.63 27.26 -26.42
N ASP A 102 8.56 26.60 -26.85
CA ASP A 102 8.61 25.62 -27.92
C ASP A 102 8.91 26.36 -29.23
N VAL A 103 9.98 25.97 -29.93
CA VAL A 103 10.47 26.65 -31.14
C VAL A 103 10.77 25.67 -32.26
N SER A 104 10.66 26.15 -33.50
CA SER A 104 11.16 25.47 -34.68
C SER A 104 12.18 26.35 -35.39
N LEU A 105 13.19 25.75 -36.02
CA LEU A 105 14.13 26.51 -36.85
C LEU A 105 13.44 26.84 -38.17
N ASP A 106 13.21 28.13 -38.42
CA ASP A 106 12.58 28.60 -39.66
C ASP A 106 13.64 28.88 -40.74
N GLY A 107 14.73 29.56 -40.35
CA GLY A 107 15.80 29.91 -41.26
C GLY A 107 17.16 29.95 -40.58
N LEU A 108 18.18 29.45 -41.28
CA LEU A 108 19.59 29.65 -40.95
C LEU A 108 20.37 29.90 -42.24
N GLU A 109 20.83 31.13 -42.44
CA GLU A 109 21.64 31.48 -43.59
C GLU A 109 23.06 30.93 -43.47
N ARG A 110 23.72 30.71 -44.61
CA ARG A 110 25.14 30.38 -44.66
C ARG A 110 25.87 31.52 -45.37
N THR A 111 26.84 32.11 -44.69
CA THR A 111 27.62 33.24 -45.19
C THR A 111 29.06 32.84 -45.54
N GLU A 112 29.88 33.82 -45.92
CA GLU A 112 31.33 33.66 -46.07
C GLU A 112 32.06 34.06 -44.78
N LYS A 113 33.28 33.55 -44.60
CA LYS A 113 34.12 33.96 -43.48
C LYS A 113 34.43 35.45 -43.55
N THR A 114 34.32 36.11 -42.41
CA THR A 114 34.75 37.50 -42.26
C THR A 114 36.28 37.60 -42.37
N LEU A 115 36.80 38.83 -42.47
CA LEU A 115 38.24 39.11 -42.42
C LEU A 115 38.92 38.56 -41.16
N TYR A 116 38.15 38.37 -40.08
CA TYR A 116 38.62 37.83 -38.80
C TYR A 116 38.47 36.29 -38.71
N GLY A 117 38.04 35.64 -39.79
CA GLY A 117 37.90 34.19 -39.86
C GLY A 117 36.66 33.65 -39.16
N THR A 118 35.74 34.49 -38.69
CA THR A 118 34.45 34.08 -38.10
C THR A 118 33.40 33.86 -39.18
N LEU A 119 32.39 33.04 -38.89
CA LEU A 119 31.21 32.90 -39.72
C LEU A 119 30.02 33.56 -39.00
N GLU A 120 29.30 34.45 -39.68
CA GLU A 120 28.17 35.19 -39.11
C GLU A 120 26.90 34.86 -39.89
N CYS A 121 26.01 34.06 -39.30
CA CYS A 121 24.85 33.48 -39.96
C CYS A 121 23.56 34.01 -39.33
N PRO A 122 22.78 34.82 -40.06
CA PRO A 122 21.42 35.15 -39.65
C PRO A 122 20.59 33.89 -39.36
N VAL A 123 19.89 33.88 -38.23
CA VAL A 123 19.02 32.79 -37.80
C VAL A 123 17.65 33.33 -37.40
N VAL A 124 16.60 32.57 -37.70
CA VAL A 124 15.22 32.81 -37.29
C VAL A 124 14.65 31.53 -36.71
N PHE A 125 14.13 31.61 -35.49
CA PHE A 125 13.32 30.57 -34.88
C PHE A 125 11.86 31.02 -34.81
N HIS A 126 10.95 30.15 -35.20
CA HIS A 126 9.52 30.37 -35.08
C HIS A 126 9.01 29.84 -33.74
N GLY A 127 8.46 30.71 -32.90
CA GLY A 127 7.87 30.36 -31.61
C GLY A 127 6.49 29.72 -31.76
N THR A 128 6.37 28.47 -31.33
CA THR A 128 5.14 27.67 -31.41
C THR A 128 4.34 27.65 -30.09
N SER A 129 4.89 28.25 -29.02
CA SER A 129 4.20 28.46 -27.74
C SER A 129 4.53 29.83 -27.15
N PRO A 130 3.74 30.34 -26.18
CA PRO A 130 4.21 31.36 -25.25
C PRO A 130 5.31 30.82 -24.34
N TYR A 131 5.96 31.69 -23.55
CA TYR A 131 6.92 31.20 -22.56
C TYR A 131 6.22 30.37 -21.48
N HIS A 132 6.85 29.30 -21.02
CA HIS A 132 6.40 28.47 -19.91
C HIS A 132 7.57 28.11 -19.00
N LYS A 133 7.25 27.47 -17.86
CA LYS A 133 8.27 26.92 -16.96
C LYS A 133 8.72 25.55 -17.44
N LYS A 134 9.95 25.15 -17.09
CA LYS A 134 10.47 23.79 -17.34
C LYS A 134 9.53 22.72 -16.78
N ASN A 135 9.14 22.92 -15.51
CA ASN A 135 8.32 22.00 -14.77
C ASN A 135 6.95 22.65 -14.51
N PRO A 136 5.84 22.00 -14.90
CA PRO A 136 4.51 22.45 -14.53
C PRO A 136 4.30 22.34 -13.00
N LEU A 137 3.25 22.98 -12.49
CA LEU A 137 2.80 22.71 -11.12
C LEU A 137 2.26 21.28 -11.08
N THR A 138 2.68 20.49 -10.09
CA THR A 138 2.33 19.06 -9.99
C THR A 138 1.52 18.83 -8.72
N PHE A 139 0.36 18.19 -8.89
CA PHE A 139 -0.56 17.83 -7.82
C PHE A 139 -0.82 16.33 -7.84
N LEU A 140 -0.99 15.74 -6.65
CA LEU A 140 -1.25 14.31 -6.49
C LEU A 140 -2.66 14.11 -5.96
N PHE A 141 -3.38 13.15 -6.53
CA PHE A 141 -4.71 12.72 -6.06
C PHE A 141 -4.62 11.29 -5.53
N GLN A 142 -5.36 11.04 -4.46
CA GLN A 142 -5.63 9.71 -3.93
C GLN A 142 -7.15 9.60 -3.78
N THR A 143 -7.74 8.57 -4.38
CA THR A 143 -9.20 8.38 -4.40
C THR A 143 -9.73 7.64 -3.17
N ASP A 144 -8.84 7.14 -2.29
CA ASP A 144 -9.20 6.58 -0.98
C ASP A 144 -8.81 7.56 0.15
N SER A 145 -9.79 7.91 0.98
CA SER A 145 -9.82 9.11 1.84
C SER A 145 -9.10 8.94 3.19
N THR A 146 -8.28 7.91 3.35
CA THR A 146 -7.80 7.49 4.69
C THR A 146 -6.31 7.76 4.97
N VAL A 147 -5.54 8.27 4.00
CA VAL A 147 -4.10 8.54 4.21
C VAL A 147 -3.80 10.03 4.07
N ASN A 148 -3.45 10.65 5.19
CA ASN A 148 -2.87 11.97 5.24
C ASN A 148 -1.42 11.86 4.75
N PRO A 149 -1.03 12.38 3.58
CA PRO A 149 0.31 12.14 3.06
C PRO A 149 1.35 12.84 3.93
N MET A 150 2.53 12.21 3.99
CA MET A 150 3.71 12.73 4.65
C MET A 150 4.01 14.18 4.25
N ARG A 151 4.12 15.05 5.25
CA ARG A 151 4.57 16.44 5.11
C ARG A 151 6.09 16.45 5.02
N PHE A 152 6.65 16.74 3.85
CA PHE A 152 8.10 16.96 3.73
C PHE A 152 8.46 18.38 4.19
N THR A 153 9.35 18.49 5.18
CA THR A 153 9.80 19.76 5.77
C THR A 153 10.94 20.43 4.99
N PHE A 154 11.31 19.92 3.81
CA PHE A 154 12.39 20.47 2.98
C PHE A 154 11.94 20.85 1.57
N LYS A 155 12.53 21.92 1.04
CA LYS A 155 12.10 22.68 -0.13
C LYS A 155 12.62 22.01 -1.41
N PHE A 156 11.76 21.36 -2.18
CA PHE A 156 12.09 20.86 -3.51
C PHE A 156 12.21 22.03 -4.52
N PRO A 157 12.94 21.86 -5.65
CA PRO A 157 13.03 22.86 -6.72
C PRO A 157 11.73 23.04 -7.53
N PHE A 158 10.67 22.31 -7.17
CA PHE A 158 9.30 22.50 -7.65
C PHE A 158 8.37 22.65 -6.44
N LYS A 159 7.31 23.46 -6.59
CA LYS A 159 6.34 23.71 -5.52
C LYS A 159 5.34 22.56 -5.47
N PHE A 160 5.32 21.82 -4.38
CA PHE A 160 4.10 21.15 -3.93
C PHE A 160 3.15 22.25 -3.44
N SER A 161 1.86 22.19 -3.78
CA SER A 161 0.88 23.03 -3.09
C SER A 161 0.71 22.52 -1.66
N ASP A 162 0.38 23.43 -0.74
CA ASP A 162 0.10 23.11 0.67
C ASP A 162 -1.21 22.30 0.86
N SER A 163 -1.91 21.95 -0.23
CA SER A 163 -3.11 21.10 -0.21
C SER A 163 -2.70 19.62 -0.15
N GLY A 164 -3.14 18.94 0.91
CA GLY A 164 -2.86 17.52 1.13
C GLY A 164 -3.37 16.64 0.00
N ALA A 165 -2.79 15.44 -0.12
CA ALA A 165 -3.35 14.38 -0.95
C ALA A 165 -4.76 14.06 -0.41
N GLY A 166 -5.70 14.07 -1.35
CA GLY A 166 -7.12 13.88 -1.17
C GLY A 166 -7.77 13.87 -2.55
N ASP A 167 -9.08 13.73 -2.59
CA ASP A 167 -9.88 13.77 -3.81
C ASP A 167 -9.93 15.16 -4.46
N ALA A 168 -9.55 16.23 -3.73
CA ALA A 168 -9.56 17.60 -4.22
C ALA A 168 -8.27 18.38 -3.94
N GLN A 169 -7.90 19.26 -4.88
CA GLN A 169 -6.73 20.15 -4.84
C GLN A 169 -7.16 21.58 -5.12
N VAL A 170 -6.61 22.55 -4.38
CA VAL A 170 -6.93 23.99 -4.55
C VAL A 170 -5.67 24.76 -4.89
N PHE A 171 -5.71 25.55 -5.97
CA PHE A 171 -4.57 26.33 -6.46
C PHE A 171 -5.01 27.48 -7.36
N THR A 172 -4.08 28.41 -7.62
CA THR A 172 -4.35 29.63 -8.41
C THR A 172 -3.33 29.78 -9.53
N PRO A 173 -3.68 29.53 -10.81
CA PRO A 173 -2.79 29.76 -11.94
C PRO A 173 -2.32 31.23 -12.02
N GLN A 174 -1.00 31.45 -12.09
CA GLN A 174 -0.34 32.77 -12.08
C GLN A 174 0.19 33.20 -13.45
N GLY A 175 -0.19 32.49 -14.52
CA GLY A 175 0.23 32.82 -15.90
C GLY A 175 -0.38 34.12 -16.43
N HIS A 176 -0.03 34.47 -17.66
CA HIS A 176 -0.66 35.55 -18.44
C HIS A 176 -1.73 35.01 -19.42
N PHE A 177 -1.79 33.69 -19.61
CA PHE A 177 -2.78 33.00 -20.42
C PHE A 177 -3.46 31.89 -19.60
N PRO A 178 -4.68 31.47 -19.96
CA PRO A 178 -5.32 30.31 -19.34
C PRO A 178 -4.38 29.10 -19.32
N ALA A 179 -4.30 28.43 -18.17
CA ALA A 179 -3.36 27.33 -17.98
C ALA A 179 -3.93 26.03 -18.56
N ALA A 180 -3.08 25.28 -19.26
CA ALA A 180 -3.42 23.92 -19.72
C ALA A 180 -3.15 22.89 -18.62
N MET A 181 -3.71 21.70 -18.80
CA MET A 181 -3.56 20.60 -17.85
C MET A 181 -3.12 19.32 -18.55
N GLU A 182 -2.39 18.49 -17.83
CA GLU A 182 -2.21 17.08 -18.17
C GLU A 182 -2.54 16.23 -16.94
N LEU A 183 -3.46 15.28 -17.08
CA LEU A 183 -3.90 14.40 -16.00
C LEU A 183 -3.49 12.95 -16.32
N THR A 184 -2.84 12.29 -15.36
CA THR A 184 -2.54 10.86 -15.42
C THR A 184 -3.33 10.12 -14.35
N VAL A 185 -4.24 9.24 -14.78
CA VAL A 185 -5.05 8.39 -13.88
C VAL A 185 -4.58 6.95 -13.99
N ASN A 186 -3.88 6.44 -12.98
CA ASN A 186 -3.40 5.06 -12.94
C ASN A 186 -4.51 4.07 -12.51
N GLY A 187 -4.51 2.87 -13.10
CA GLY A 187 -5.38 1.76 -12.68
C GLY A 187 -4.80 0.94 -11.52
N PRO A 188 -5.58 0.02 -10.93
CA PRO A 188 -6.93 -0.37 -11.32
C PRO A 188 -8.03 0.61 -10.86
N CYS A 189 -8.81 1.16 -11.78
CA CYS A 189 -9.94 2.03 -11.46
C CYS A 189 -10.99 2.11 -12.59
N SER A 190 -12.19 2.57 -12.28
CA SER A 190 -13.31 2.78 -13.20
C SER A 190 -14.11 4.04 -12.85
N ASN A 191 -15.08 4.42 -13.68
CA ASN A 191 -15.96 5.57 -13.44
C ASN A 191 -15.19 6.85 -13.13
N ILE A 192 -14.20 7.14 -13.98
CA ILE A 192 -13.27 8.24 -13.79
C ILE A 192 -14.00 9.55 -14.12
N TYR A 193 -14.03 10.46 -13.15
CA TYR A 193 -14.61 11.77 -13.29
C TYR A 193 -13.67 12.82 -12.67
N PHE A 194 -13.13 13.69 -13.51
CA PHE A 194 -12.32 14.82 -13.07
C PHE A 194 -13.05 16.12 -13.38
N LYS A 195 -13.08 17.05 -12.43
CA LYS A 195 -13.67 18.38 -12.64
C LYS A 195 -12.80 19.49 -12.08
N ALA A 196 -12.94 20.67 -12.66
CA ALA A 196 -12.42 21.92 -12.11
C ALA A 196 -13.56 22.92 -11.93
N GLU A 197 -13.60 23.56 -10.76
CA GLU A 197 -14.63 24.54 -10.40
C GLU A 197 -13.94 25.81 -9.88
N ASP A 198 -14.61 26.96 -10.03
CA ASP A 198 -14.22 28.18 -9.32
C ASP A 198 -14.41 27.94 -7.82
N ASN A 199 -13.33 28.08 -7.04
CA ASN A 199 -13.37 27.73 -5.61
C ASN A 199 -14.30 28.65 -4.79
N ALA A 200 -14.54 29.88 -5.26
CA ALA A 200 -15.38 30.85 -4.57
C ALA A 200 -16.87 30.68 -4.91
N THR A 201 -17.20 30.42 -6.17
CA THR A 201 -18.60 30.35 -6.63
C THR A 201 -19.14 28.93 -6.77
N GLY A 202 -18.27 27.92 -6.90
CA GLY A 202 -18.64 26.56 -7.25
C GLY A 202 -19.07 26.37 -8.71
N GLU A 203 -18.87 27.38 -9.56
CA GLU A 203 -19.19 27.31 -10.99
C GLU A 203 -18.24 26.34 -11.72
N LEU A 204 -18.80 25.44 -12.54
CA LEU A 204 -18.02 24.47 -13.30
C LEU A 204 -17.23 25.17 -14.41
N ILE A 205 -15.90 25.00 -14.38
CA ILE A 205 -14.99 25.46 -15.45
C ILE A 205 -14.95 24.42 -16.57
N GLY A 206 -14.86 23.15 -16.20
CA GLY A 206 -14.87 22.03 -17.13
C GLY A 206 -14.72 20.69 -16.41
N ALA A 207 -14.95 19.60 -17.13
CA ALA A 207 -14.88 18.26 -16.58
C ALA A 207 -14.46 17.25 -17.64
N LEU A 208 -13.59 16.31 -17.26
CA LEU A 208 -13.32 15.09 -17.99
C LEU A 208 -14.19 13.98 -17.40
N ASP A 209 -15.18 13.56 -18.17
CA ASP A 209 -16.11 12.50 -17.79
C ASP A 209 -15.86 11.26 -18.65
N LEU A 210 -15.27 10.24 -18.01
CA LEU A 210 -15.01 8.91 -18.58
C LEU A 210 -15.83 7.87 -17.82
N SER A 211 -17.04 8.22 -17.39
CA SER A 211 -17.99 7.28 -16.79
C SER A 211 -18.19 6.06 -17.69
N GLY A 212 -18.01 4.85 -17.15
CA GLY A 212 -18.08 3.60 -17.91
C GLY A 212 -16.74 3.12 -18.52
N VAL A 213 -15.65 3.90 -18.44
CA VAL A 213 -14.31 3.43 -18.81
C VAL A 213 -13.65 2.74 -17.61
N SER A 214 -13.01 1.60 -17.85
CA SER A 214 -12.17 0.90 -16.86
C SER A 214 -10.69 0.84 -17.28
N VAL A 215 -9.83 0.95 -16.28
CA VAL A 215 -8.38 0.90 -16.37
C VAL A 215 -7.88 -0.25 -15.52
N GLU A 216 -7.12 -1.14 -16.13
CA GLU A 216 -6.57 -2.33 -15.45
C GLU A 216 -5.31 -1.96 -14.65
N ALA A 217 -4.87 -2.86 -13.76
CA ALA A 217 -3.61 -2.68 -13.05
C ALA A 217 -2.43 -2.60 -14.04
N GLY A 218 -1.60 -1.56 -13.90
CA GLY A 218 -0.46 -1.29 -14.79
C GLY A 218 -0.79 -0.41 -16.01
N ASP A 219 -2.07 -0.20 -16.31
CA ASP A 219 -2.53 0.73 -17.33
C ASP A 219 -2.80 2.12 -16.74
N ARG A 220 -2.91 3.13 -17.60
CA ARG A 220 -3.25 4.50 -17.20
C ARG A 220 -4.05 5.26 -18.25
N ILE A 221 -4.85 6.22 -17.82
CA ILE A 221 -5.36 7.29 -18.69
C ILE A 221 -4.34 8.43 -18.70
N TYR A 222 -4.06 8.97 -19.87
CA TYR A 222 -3.36 10.22 -20.07
C TYR A 222 -4.31 11.19 -20.77
N TYR A 223 -4.64 12.30 -20.11
CA TYR A 223 -5.43 13.40 -20.64
C TYR A 223 -4.56 14.64 -20.78
N SER A 224 -4.75 15.41 -21.84
CA SER A 224 -4.09 16.70 -22.07
C SER A 224 -5.09 17.71 -22.64
N SER A 225 -5.05 18.93 -22.10
CA SER A 225 -5.74 20.10 -22.65
C SER A 225 -4.77 21.13 -23.24
N ARG A 226 -3.52 20.73 -23.51
CA ARG A 226 -2.56 21.60 -24.20
C ARG A 226 -3.04 21.87 -25.63
N PRO A 227 -3.10 23.13 -26.10
CA PRO A 227 -3.65 23.46 -27.43
C PRO A 227 -2.96 22.77 -28.62
N ASN A 228 -1.72 22.31 -28.46
CA ASN A 228 -0.94 21.64 -29.50
C ASN A 228 -0.84 20.11 -29.31
N ALA A 229 -1.46 19.58 -28.25
CA ALA A 229 -1.36 18.17 -27.87
C ALA A 229 -2.60 17.75 -27.05
N ASP A 230 -3.78 18.22 -27.44
CA ASP A 230 -5.03 17.89 -26.76
C ASP A 230 -5.45 16.47 -27.10
N GLY A 231 -6.05 15.80 -26.12
CA GLY A 231 -6.57 14.46 -26.30
C GLY A 231 -6.62 13.65 -25.02
N VAL A 232 -7.16 12.45 -25.16
CA VAL A 232 -7.34 11.51 -24.06
C VAL A 232 -7.02 10.11 -24.56
N TRP A 233 -6.12 9.41 -23.88
CA TRP A 233 -5.66 8.09 -24.29
C TRP A 233 -5.60 7.13 -23.13
N LYS A 234 -6.00 5.88 -23.37
CA LYS A 234 -5.61 4.74 -22.53
C LYS A 234 -4.23 4.27 -22.98
N VAL A 235 -3.30 4.18 -22.03
CA VAL A 235 -1.93 3.73 -22.24
C VAL A 235 -1.75 2.38 -21.57
N SER A 236 -1.56 1.33 -22.37
CA SER A 236 -1.30 -0.04 -21.93
C SER A 236 0.06 -0.48 -22.46
N GLY A 237 1.07 -0.47 -21.59
CA GLY A 237 2.47 -0.65 -21.99
C GLY A 237 2.91 0.40 -23.02
N ASN A 238 3.26 -0.04 -24.23
CA ASN A 238 3.68 0.83 -25.35
C ASN A 238 2.53 1.22 -26.29
N THR A 239 1.30 0.77 -26.02
CA THR A 239 0.14 1.02 -26.88
C THR A 239 -0.66 2.20 -26.34
N ARG A 240 -1.00 3.15 -27.21
CA ARG A 240 -1.95 4.23 -26.92
C ARG A 240 -3.24 4.00 -27.69
N THR A 241 -4.37 4.02 -26.98
CA THR A 241 -5.72 3.92 -27.56
C THR A 241 -6.45 5.22 -27.29
N ASP A 242 -6.98 5.85 -28.33
CA ASP A 242 -7.78 7.08 -28.22
C ASP A 242 -9.11 6.81 -27.50
N LEU A 243 -9.51 7.71 -26.60
CA LEU A 243 -10.76 7.63 -25.84
C LEU A 243 -11.73 8.78 -26.12
N VAL A 244 -11.50 9.60 -27.14
CA VAL A 244 -12.37 10.75 -27.47
C VAL A 244 -13.82 10.32 -27.70
N GLU A 245 -14.06 9.17 -28.34
CA GLU A 245 -15.41 8.62 -28.56
C GLU A 245 -16.10 8.14 -27.27
N SER A 246 -15.37 8.03 -26.15
CA SER A 246 -15.92 7.64 -24.84
C SER A 246 -16.27 8.83 -23.96
N LEU A 247 -16.04 10.06 -24.42
CA LEU A 247 -16.28 11.27 -23.64
C LEU A 247 -17.76 11.65 -23.61
N ASN A 248 -18.21 12.19 -22.48
CA ASN A 248 -19.54 12.78 -22.38
C ASN A 248 -19.60 14.13 -23.12
N GLU A 249 -20.30 14.18 -24.24
CA GLU A 249 -20.41 15.38 -25.09
C GLU A 249 -21.13 16.58 -24.41
N ASN A 250 -21.81 16.35 -23.28
CA ASN A 250 -22.55 17.40 -22.57
C ASN A 250 -21.67 18.26 -21.66
N VAL A 251 -20.38 17.94 -21.52
CA VAL A 251 -19.43 18.72 -20.73
C VAL A 251 -18.27 19.22 -21.58
N ALA A 252 -17.66 20.31 -21.14
CA ALA A 252 -16.41 20.81 -21.73
C ALA A 252 -15.25 19.89 -21.31
N ASN A 253 -15.01 18.84 -22.10
CA ASN A 253 -13.95 17.85 -21.82
C ASN A 253 -12.54 18.42 -22.02
N PHE A 254 -12.35 19.32 -22.98
CA PHE A 254 -11.08 20.00 -23.23
C PHE A 254 -11.21 21.47 -22.83
N PHE A 255 -10.59 21.84 -21.72
CA PHE A 255 -10.70 23.17 -21.15
C PHE A 255 -9.39 23.63 -20.52
N THR A 256 -9.27 24.96 -20.40
CA THR A 256 -8.14 25.63 -19.76
C THR A 256 -8.58 26.30 -18.46
N LEU A 257 -7.66 26.42 -17.51
CA LEU A 257 -7.92 27.04 -16.22
C LEU A 257 -7.77 28.57 -16.29
N PRO A 258 -8.72 29.34 -15.71
CA PRO A 258 -8.68 30.78 -15.75
C PRO A 258 -7.47 31.36 -14.99
N VAL A 259 -6.91 32.44 -15.52
CA VAL A 259 -5.79 33.17 -14.91
C VAL A 259 -6.23 33.87 -13.63
N GLY A 260 -5.43 33.75 -12.57
CA GLY A 260 -5.57 34.53 -11.35
C GLY A 260 -6.80 34.17 -10.49
N LYS A 261 -7.61 33.20 -10.92
CA LYS A 261 -8.74 32.68 -10.14
C LYS A 261 -8.32 31.43 -9.38
N GLU A 262 -8.84 31.29 -8.17
CA GLU A 262 -8.63 30.10 -7.36
C GLU A 262 -9.53 28.97 -7.88
N VAL A 263 -8.91 27.85 -8.21
CA VAL A 263 -9.55 26.68 -8.81
C VAL A 263 -9.53 25.54 -7.81
N ARG A 264 -10.67 24.85 -7.69
CA ARG A 264 -10.78 23.56 -7.01
C ARG A 264 -10.85 22.46 -8.06
N ALA A 265 -9.80 21.66 -8.16
CA ALA A 265 -9.77 20.45 -8.98
C ALA A 265 -10.20 19.25 -8.13
N THR A 266 -11.04 18.36 -8.64
CA THR A 266 -11.50 17.15 -7.94
C THR A 266 -11.43 15.95 -8.87
N LEU A 267 -10.91 14.83 -8.38
CA LEU A 267 -10.86 13.54 -9.08
C LEU A 267 -11.64 12.50 -8.28
N ALA A 268 -12.65 11.92 -8.90
CA ALA A 268 -13.34 10.72 -8.44
C ALA A 268 -13.04 9.56 -9.38
N ALA A 269 -12.75 8.39 -8.82
CA ALA A 269 -12.68 7.14 -9.56
C ALA A 269 -12.98 5.99 -8.59
N ASP A 270 -13.75 5.01 -9.05
CA ASP A 270 -14.01 3.79 -8.31
C ASP A 270 -12.79 2.89 -8.42
N THR A 271 -12.25 2.45 -7.30
CA THR A 271 -11.14 1.49 -7.28
C THR A 271 -11.69 0.09 -7.08
N ALA A 272 -11.15 -0.88 -7.81
CA ALA A 272 -11.50 -2.28 -7.58
C ALA A 272 -11.00 -2.69 -6.18
N PRO A 273 -11.81 -3.38 -5.37
CA PRO A 273 -11.35 -3.88 -4.08
C PRO A 273 -10.20 -4.87 -4.30
N ALA A 274 -9.07 -4.61 -3.63
CA ALA A 274 -8.04 -5.62 -3.48
C ALA A 274 -8.50 -6.63 -2.41
N TYR A 275 -8.20 -7.91 -2.58
CA TYR A 275 -8.64 -8.96 -1.66
C TYR A 275 -7.47 -9.57 -0.90
N GLY A 276 -7.71 -9.85 0.38
CA GLY A 276 -6.89 -10.70 1.22
C GLY A 276 -7.55 -12.07 1.38
N LYS A 277 -6.75 -13.10 1.62
CA LYS A 277 -7.23 -14.46 1.91
C LYS A 277 -6.56 -14.96 3.19
N VAL A 278 -7.34 -15.38 4.17
CA VAL A 278 -6.84 -16.19 5.28
C VAL A 278 -6.44 -17.55 4.73
N THR A 279 -5.16 -17.90 4.86
CA THR A 279 -4.61 -19.20 4.41
C THR A 279 -4.54 -20.20 5.55
N ARG A 280 -4.28 -19.72 6.78
CA ARG A 280 -4.17 -20.58 7.96
C ARG A 280 -4.60 -19.87 9.23
N ILE A 281 -5.27 -20.58 10.11
CA ILE A 281 -5.51 -20.15 11.50
C ILE A 281 -5.05 -21.27 12.42
N GLY A 282 -4.00 -21.04 13.18
CA GLY A 282 -3.49 -21.93 14.22
C GLY A 282 -4.17 -21.64 15.55
N GLY A 283 -4.53 -22.71 16.26
CA GLY A 283 -5.09 -22.66 17.59
C GLY A 283 -4.11 -22.14 18.64
N ASN A 284 -4.68 -21.85 19.80
CA ASN A 284 -3.96 -21.52 21.00
C ASN A 284 -4.81 -21.98 22.17
N SER A 285 -4.16 -22.33 23.28
CA SER A 285 -4.85 -22.65 24.53
C SER A 285 -4.19 -21.88 25.64
N VAL A 286 -5.00 -21.12 26.38
CA VAL A 286 -4.57 -20.27 27.47
C VAL A 286 -5.30 -20.64 28.74
N GLN A 287 -4.64 -20.39 29.85
CA GLN A 287 -5.15 -20.58 31.20
C GLN A 287 -4.61 -19.41 32.02
N GLU A 288 -5.37 -18.93 33.00
CA GLU A 288 -4.94 -17.79 33.82
C GLU A 288 -3.52 -18.03 34.41
N ALA A 289 -2.64 -17.06 34.23
CA ALA A 289 -1.29 -17.07 34.79
C ALA A 289 -1.21 -16.15 36.02
N GLY A 290 -0.63 -16.65 37.13
CA GLY A 290 -0.47 -15.92 38.39
C GLY A 290 0.01 -16.79 39.55
N GLU A 291 -0.04 -16.28 40.79
CA GLU A 291 0.34 -17.01 42.02
C GLU A 291 -0.53 -18.26 42.29
N ASN A 292 -1.68 -18.39 41.60
CA ASN A 292 -2.59 -19.53 41.68
C ASN A 292 -2.44 -20.43 40.45
N MET A 293 -1.32 -21.14 40.38
CA MET A 293 -1.14 -22.23 39.41
C MET A 293 -2.28 -23.27 39.55
N PRO A 294 -2.74 -23.92 38.46
CA PRO A 294 -3.87 -24.84 38.52
C PRO A 294 -3.60 -25.94 39.54
N SER A 295 -4.53 -26.09 40.48
CA SER A 295 -4.48 -27.11 41.53
C SER A 295 -5.84 -27.80 41.69
N PRO A 296 -5.88 -28.98 42.34
CA PRO A 296 -7.11 -29.62 42.78
C PRO A 296 -8.12 -28.72 43.49
N GLU A 297 -7.62 -27.74 44.26
CA GLU A 297 -8.42 -26.81 45.07
C GLU A 297 -8.75 -25.51 44.31
N HIS A 298 -7.98 -25.20 43.27
CA HIS A 298 -8.11 -24.00 42.44
C HIS A 298 -7.99 -24.37 40.96
N PRO A 299 -9.01 -25.01 40.37
CA PRO A 299 -9.00 -25.33 38.95
C PRO A 299 -9.08 -24.06 38.10
N SER A 300 -8.35 -24.05 36.99
CA SER A 300 -8.31 -22.94 36.04
C SER A 300 -8.92 -23.36 34.71
N GLU A 301 -9.77 -22.51 34.16
CA GLU A 301 -10.39 -22.72 32.85
C GLU A 301 -9.34 -22.70 31.73
N ILE A 302 -9.55 -23.51 30.69
CA ILE A 302 -8.70 -23.53 29.50
C ILE A 302 -9.52 -22.93 28.37
N GLU A 303 -9.18 -21.71 27.99
CA GLU A 303 -9.79 -21.02 26.86
C GLU A 303 -9.01 -21.35 25.59
N SER A 304 -9.69 -21.40 24.44
CA SER A 304 -9.07 -21.72 23.16
C SER A 304 -9.66 -20.88 22.03
N VAL A 305 -8.94 -20.85 20.90
CA VAL A 305 -9.35 -20.05 19.74
C VAL A 305 -10.68 -20.58 19.19
N GLY A 306 -11.69 -19.70 19.10
CA GLY A 306 -13.00 -20.04 18.55
C GLY A 306 -13.92 -20.83 19.48
N ASP A 307 -13.82 -20.65 20.81
CA ASP A 307 -14.73 -21.26 21.80
C ASP A 307 -16.23 -20.98 21.53
N GLY A 308 -16.55 -19.95 20.74
CA GLY A 308 -17.91 -19.65 20.26
C GLY A 308 -18.42 -20.48 19.07
N GLY A 309 -17.64 -21.45 18.56
CA GLY A 309 -18.02 -22.29 17.41
C GLY A 309 -17.74 -21.67 16.03
N ALA A 310 -17.15 -20.47 16.00
CA ALA A 310 -16.63 -19.82 14.81
C ALA A 310 -15.46 -18.91 15.20
N ILE A 311 -14.66 -18.52 14.21
CA ILE A 311 -13.58 -17.55 14.36
C ILE A 311 -13.92 -16.35 13.49
N ASP A 312 -14.15 -15.21 14.14
CA ASP A 312 -14.42 -13.96 13.43
C ASP A 312 -13.11 -13.29 13.06
N ILE A 313 -12.94 -13.04 11.76
CA ILE A 313 -11.83 -12.29 11.20
C ILE A 313 -12.25 -10.84 11.13
N THR A 314 -11.51 -9.99 11.83
CA THR A 314 -11.69 -8.54 11.85
C THR A 314 -10.60 -7.89 11.02
N VAL A 315 -11.00 -7.00 10.12
CA VAL A 315 -10.10 -6.19 9.28
C VAL A 315 -10.32 -4.73 9.64
N ASN A 316 -9.26 -4.05 10.07
CA ASN A 316 -9.30 -2.64 10.48
C ASN A 316 -10.42 -2.33 11.50
N GLY A 317 -10.63 -3.24 12.45
CA GLY A 317 -11.63 -3.11 13.51
C GLY A 317 -13.08 -3.45 13.12
N SER A 318 -13.33 -3.86 11.87
CA SER A 318 -14.66 -4.31 11.42
C SER A 318 -14.66 -5.80 11.11
N LYS A 319 -15.68 -6.54 11.57
CA LYS A 319 -15.85 -7.96 11.22
C LYS A 319 -15.98 -8.10 9.70
N ALA A 320 -15.09 -8.87 9.10
CA ALA A 320 -15.01 -9.07 7.65
C ALA A 320 -15.57 -10.43 7.22
N VAL A 321 -15.17 -11.51 7.90
CA VAL A 321 -15.62 -12.88 7.62
C VAL A 321 -15.66 -13.70 8.91
N SER A 322 -16.48 -14.75 8.95
CA SER A 322 -16.56 -15.70 10.05
C SER A 322 -16.29 -17.10 9.53
N ILE A 323 -15.35 -17.82 10.15
CA ILE A 323 -14.97 -19.17 9.74
C ILE A 323 -15.57 -20.16 10.75
N PRO A 324 -16.54 -21.01 10.34
CA PRO A 324 -17.13 -21.98 11.24
C PRO A 324 -16.11 -23.08 11.59
N ILE A 325 -16.10 -23.50 12.86
CA ILE A 325 -15.29 -24.61 13.32
C ILE A 325 -16.15 -25.59 14.13
N ASP A 326 -15.90 -26.88 13.99
CA ASP A 326 -16.61 -27.95 14.69
C ASP A 326 -16.23 -28.03 16.19
N GLN A 327 -15.03 -27.57 16.52
CA GLN A 327 -14.51 -27.47 17.89
C GLN A 327 -13.49 -26.32 18.00
N PRO A 328 -13.20 -25.81 19.21
CA PRO A 328 -12.15 -24.81 19.41
C PRO A 328 -10.79 -25.28 18.92
N LEU A 329 -9.97 -24.40 18.35
CA LEU A 329 -8.61 -24.72 17.91
C LEU A 329 -7.64 -24.58 19.07
N ARG A 330 -7.01 -25.69 19.46
CA ARG A 330 -6.16 -25.79 20.65
C ARG A 330 -4.67 -25.79 20.29
N ALA A 331 -3.82 -25.44 21.25
CA ALA A 331 -2.38 -25.68 21.14
C ALA A 331 -1.76 -26.05 22.48
N LEU A 332 -0.76 -26.92 22.41
CA LEU A 332 0.05 -27.34 23.54
C LEU A 332 1.46 -26.79 23.38
N ARG A 333 2.10 -26.50 24.52
CA ARG A 333 3.42 -25.89 24.56
C ARG A 333 4.34 -26.65 25.51
N ASP A 334 5.64 -26.61 25.23
CA ASP A 334 6.66 -27.06 26.17
C ASP A 334 6.92 -26.00 27.25
N ALA A 335 7.86 -26.29 28.15
CA ALA A 335 8.23 -25.39 29.25
C ALA A 335 8.84 -24.06 28.76
N ASP A 336 9.40 -24.03 27.55
CA ASP A 336 9.99 -22.84 26.92
C ASP A 336 8.94 -22.04 26.13
N GLY A 337 7.69 -22.52 26.07
CA GLY A 337 6.58 -21.88 25.36
C GLY A 337 6.48 -22.24 23.88
N ASN A 338 7.32 -23.14 23.37
CA ASN A 338 7.27 -23.59 21.98
C ASN A 338 6.09 -24.52 21.76
N ILE A 339 5.42 -24.38 20.61
CA ILE A 339 4.29 -25.21 20.24
C ILE A 339 4.74 -26.65 19.98
N THR A 340 4.17 -27.61 20.72
CA THR A 340 4.44 -29.05 20.58
C THR A 340 3.35 -29.79 19.82
N ALA A 341 2.13 -29.25 19.83
CA ALA A 341 0.98 -29.67 19.03
C ALA A 341 0.04 -28.47 18.84
N GLN A 342 -0.53 -28.27 17.65
CA GLN A 342 -1.46 -27.17 17.37
C GLN A 342 -2.50 -27.60 16.34
N ASP A 343 -3.77 -27.44 16.69
CA ASP A 343 -4.87 -27.51 15.73
C ASP A 343 -4.79 -26.34 14.78
N HIS A 344 -5.20 -26.53 13.54
CA HIS A 344 -5.29 -25.39 12.62
C HIS A 344 -6.37 -25.59 11.56
N VAL A 345 -6.95 -24.48 11.13
CA VAL A 345 -7.65 -24.39 9.87
C VAL A 345 -6.62 -24.21 8.76
N ASP A 346 -6.72 -25.01 7.73
CA ASP A 346 -6.01 -24.88 6.46
C ASP A 346 -7.02 -24.54 5.36
N ALA A 347 -7.05 -23.26 4.99
CA ALA A 347 -8.02 -22.74 4.04
C ALA A 347 -7.66 -23.10 2.58
N ASP A 348 -6.44 -23.55 2.31
CA ASP A 348 -6.02 -24.02 0.98
C ASP A 348 -6.36 -25.50 0.79
N ALA A 349 -6.21 -26.30 1.85
CA ALA A 349 -6.63 -27.69 1.87
C ALA A 349 -8.14 -27.87 2.14
N GLY A 350 -8.85 -26.81 2.53
CA GLY A 350 -10.29 -26.80 2.75
C GLY A 350 -10.74 -27.57 4.00
N GLY A 351 -9.93 -27.56 5.06
CA GLY A 351 -10.23 -28.36 6.25
C GLY A 351 -9.52 -27.92 7.52
N THR A 352 -10.03 -28.42 8.64
CA THR A 352 -9.40 -28.32 9.96
C THR A 352 -8.56 -29.56 10.22
N VAL A 353 -7.35 -29.36 10.72
CA VAL A 353 -6.45 -30.42 11.18
C VAL A 353 -6.40 -30.38 12.70
N ARG A 354 -6.75 -31.50 13.34
CA ARG A 354 -6.66 -31.67 14.79
C ARG A 354 -5.40 -32.41 15.17
N ASN A 355 -4.60 -31.77 16.00
CA ASN A 355 -3.41 -32.35 16.63
C ASN A 355 -3.57 -32.42 18.15
N VAL A 356 -4.61 -31.82 18.71
CA VAL A 356 -4.90 -31.78 20.14
C VAL A 356 -6.33 -32.27 20.37
N GLU A 357 -6.48 -33.20 21.31
CA GLU A 357 -7.77 -33.72 21.73
C GLU A 357 -7.95 -33.50 23.24
N PHE A 358 -9.19 -33.66 23.69
CA PHE A 358 -9.60 -33.42 25.04
C PHE A 358 -10.16 -34.67 25.70
N VAL A 359 -9.86 -34.87 26.98
CA VAL A 359 -10.51 -35.86 27.84
C VAL A 359 -10.98 -35.22 29.14
N GLU A 360 -12.20 -35.58 29.55
CA GLU A 360 -12.75 -35.28 30.87
C GLU A 360 -12.68 -36.54 31.74
N PHE A 361 -11.96 -36.48 32.85
CA PHE A 361 -11.91 -37.58 33.81
C PHE A 361 -13.05 -37.49 34.82
N ASN A 362 -13.74 -38.61 35.02
CA ASN A 362 -14.94 -38.71 35.85
C ASN A 362 -14.86 -39.82 36.92
N GLY A 363 -13.74 -40.54 37.00
CA GLY A 363 -13.50 -41.58 37.99
C GLY A 363 -13.90 -42.99 37.53
N THR A 364 -14.55 -43.14 36.38
CA THR A 364 -14.84 -44.48 35.82
C THR A 364 -13.65 -45.09 35.09
N GLU A 365 -12.63 -44.29 34.78
CA GLU A 365 -11.49 -44.69 33.95
C GLU A 365 -10.53 -45.65 34.68
N ASN A 366 -9.75 -46.45 33.95
CA ASN A 366 -8.88 -47.48 34.52
C ASN A 366 -7.52 -46.93 34.98
N TRP A 367 -7.53 -46.17 36.07
CA TRP A 367 -6.33 -45.71 36.76
C TRP A 367 -5.61 -46.83 37.50
N ALA A 368 -4.27 -46.80 37.47
CA ALA A 368 -3.40 -47.69 38.23
C ALA A 368 -2.38 -46.88 39.05
N VAL A 369 -1.95 -47.41 40.18
CA VAL A 369 -0.90 -46.77 41.00
C VAL A 369 0.44 -46.89 40.29
N ALA A 370 1.19 -45.78 40.25
CA ALA A 370 2.57 -45.76 39.77
C ALA A 370 3.52 -46.00 40.96
N GLY A 371 4.62 -46.74 40.75
CA GLY A 371 5.58 -47.07 41.80
C GLY A 371 6.40 -45.89 42.36
N ALA A 372 6.07 -44.64 42.00
CA ALA A 372 6.71 -43.43 42.49
C ALA A 372 5.78 -42.74 43.51
N SER A 373 5.83 -43.17 44.77
CA SER A 373 5.14 -42.55 45.91
C SER A 373 6.16 -41.93 46.87
N SER A 374 5.84 -40.77 47.44
CA SER A 374 6.61 -40.18 48.55
C SER A 374 5.82 -40.24 49.85
N THR A 375 6.31 -39.60 50.91
CA THR A 375 5.55 -39.43 52.16
C THR A 375 4.25 -38.65 51.94
N ASP A 376 4.23 -37.67 51.02
CA ASP A 376 3.17 -36.64 50.97
C ASP A 376 2.22 -36.77 49.76
N TYR A 377 2.58 -37.55 48.74
CA TYR A 377 1.77 -37.73 47.53
C TYR A 377 1.78 -39.18 47.02
N ILE A 378 0.77 -39.51 46.24
CA ILE A 378 0.71 -40.74 45.44
C ILE A 378 0.70 -40.37 43.95
N ALA A 379 1.45 -41.15 43.15
CA ALA A 379 1.35 -41.09 41.70
C ALA A 379 0.45 -42.22 41.18
N ALA A 380 -0.41 -41.89 40.21
CA ALA A 380 -1.16 -42.85 39.42
C ALA A 380 -0.94 -42.58 37.94
N TYR A 381 -1.30 -43.55 37.10
CA TYR A 381 -1.25 -43.42 35.67
C TYR A 381 -2.46 -44.02 34.98
N ILE A 382 -2.71 -43.52 33.79
CA ILE A 382 -3.69 -44.02 32.84
C ILE A 382 -3.08 -44.03 31.45
N VAL A 383 -3.46 -45.00 30.62
CA VAL A 383 -3.07 -45.05 29.20
C VAL A 383 -4.19 -44.43 28.38
N ILE A 384 -3.85 -43.40 27.59
CA ILE A 384 -4.76 -42.79 26.61
C ILE A 384 -4.26 -43.23 25.23
N PRO A 385 -4.84 -44.25 24.58
CA PRO A 385 -4.27 -44.86 23.37
C PRO A 385 -3.93 -43.86 22.25
N GLU A 386 -4.76 -42.83 22.08
CA GLU A 386 -4.66 -41.82 21.03
C GLU A 386 -3.58 -40.75 21.32
N LYS A 387 -3.08 -40.70 22.56
CA LYS A 387 -2.08 -39.71 22.97
C LYS A 387 -0.71 -40.00 22.35
N LYS A 388 -0.09 -38.96 21.82
CA LYS A 388 1.32 -38.92 21.41
C LYS A 388 2.26 -39.06 22.61
N ALA A 389 3.28 -39.90 22.49
CA ALA A 389 4.36 -39.97 23.48
C ALA A 389 5.06 -38.61 23.66
N GLY A 390 5.58 -38.36 24.85
CA GLY A 390 6.22 -37.09 25.22
C GLY A 390 5.65 -36.53 26.51
N MET A 391 6.54 -35.93 27.31
CA MET A 391 6.25 -35.51 28.69
C MET A 391 5.42 -34.24 28.77
N MET A 392 5.62 -33.31 27.84
CA MET A 392 5.02 -31.96 27.83
C MET A 392 3.90 -31.80 26.79
N ASN A 393 3.38 -32.90 26.22
CA ASN A 393 2.28 -32.88 25.25
C ASN A 393 0.91 -32.91 25.95
N LEU A 394 0.73 -32.08 26.99
CA LEU A 394 -0.46 -32.07 27.84
C LEU A 394 -0.75 -30.66 28.36
N MET A 395 -2.01 -30.41 28.73
CA MET A 395 -2.45 -29.27 29.53
C MET A 395 -3.61 -29.72 30.41
N SER A 396 -3.71 -29.23 31.65
CA SER A 396 -4.74 -29.68 32.60
C SER A 396 -5.40 -28.52 33.34
N SER A 397 -6.71 -28.63 33.59
CA SER A 397 -7.44 -27.62 34.36
C SER A 397 -7.10 -27.64 35.85
N HIS A 398 -6.61 -28.76 36.38
CA HIS A 398 -6.40 -28.94 37.83
C HIS A 398 -4.94 -29.20 38.21
N PHE A 399 -4.05 -29.35 37.24
CA PHE A 399 -2.69 -29.79 37.51
C PHE A 399 -1.67 -29.08 36.65
N GLN A 400 -0.57 -28.72 37.29
CA GLN A 400 0.59 -28.21 36.57
C GLN A 400 1.26 -29.30 35.75
N ILE A 401 1.71 -28.97 34.55
CA ILE A 401 2.51 -29.90 33.73
C ILE A 401 4.00 -29.72 34.05
N LYS A 402 4.69 -30.80 34.42
CA LYS A 402 6.12 -30.75 34.80
C LYS A 402 6.93 -31.92 34.22
N GLU A 403 8.20 -31.65 33.90
CA GLU A 403 9.17 -32.69 33.51
C GLU A 403 9.72 -33.48 34.71
N MET A 404 10.25 -34.68 34.46
CA MET A 404 10.98 -35.46 35.48
C MET A 404 12.43 -34.96 35.56
N GLY A 405 12.85 -34.51 36.74
CA GLY A 405 14.22 -34.04 36.98
C GLY A 405 14.32 -32.79 37.85
N VAL A 406 13.19 -32.11 38.12
CA VAL A 406 13.14 -31.02 39.09
C VAL A 406 13.32 -31.61 40.50
N THR A 407 14.30 -31.11 41.24
CA THR A 407 14.82 -31.62 42.53
C THR A 407 13.86 -31.56 43.72
N ASN A 408 12.56 -31.42 43.50
CA ASN A 408 11.57 -31.47 44.56
C ASN A 408 10.27 -32.11 44.03
N PRO A 409 9.92 -33.34 44.44
CA PRO A 409 8.69 -33.95 44.00
C PRO A 409 7.52 -33.31 44.77
N GLN A 410 6.97 -32.24 44.21
CA GLN A 410 5.79 -31.57 44.75
C GLN A 410 4.54 -32.41 44.47
N SER A 411 3.51 -32.32 45.31
CA SER A 411 2.16 -32.83 45.00
C SER A 411 1.52 -32.01 43.88
N ASN A 412 0.40 -32.48 43.34
CA ASN A 412 -0.50 -31.73 42.45
C ASN A 412 0.13 -31.34 41.09
N PHE A 413 0.72 -32.30 40.39
CA PHE A 413 1.19 -32.13 39.01
C PHE A 413 0.82 -33.31 38.10
N MET A 414 0.83 -33.06 36.81
CA MET A 414 0.64 -34.07 35.76
C MET A 414 1.81 -34.08 34.78
N ARG A 415 2.01 -35.22 34.11
CA ARG A 415 3.03 -35.36 33.06
C ARG A 415 2.69 -36.48 32.10
N GLY A 416 3.20 -36.39 30.87
CA GLY A 416 3.17 -37.50 29.93
C GLY A 416 4.31 -38.50 30.19
N ALA A 417 4.15 -39.72 29.72
CA ALA A 417 5.26 -40.64 29.56
C ALA A 417 6.11 -40.26 28.34
N ASN A 418 7.44 -40.40 28.46
CA ASN A 418 8.34 -40.06 27.35
C ASN A 418 8.22 -41.02 26.16
N SER A 419 8.00 -42.32 26.42
CA SER A 419 8.03 -43.40 25.42
C SER A 419 6.72 -44.15 25.27
N SER A 420 5.62 -43.66 25.87
CA SER A 420 4.30 -44.28 25.76
C SER A 420 3.19 -43.23 25.80
N SER A 421 1.96 -43.68 25.58
CA SER A 421 0.77 -42.84 25.63
C SER A 421 0.18 -42.72 27.05
N ALA A 422 0.94 -43.12 28.07
CA ALA A 422 0.53 -42.97 29.46
C ALA A 422 0.61 -41.51 29.93
N VAL A 423 -0.32 -41.15 30.81
CA VAL A 423 -0.36 -39.90 31.56
C VAL A 423 -0.24 -40.24 33.03
N TYR A 424 0.68 -39.56 33.71
CA TYR A 424 0.87 -39.67 35.15
C TYR A 424 0.26 -38.47 35.85
N LEU A 425 -0.39 -38.75 36.96
CA LEU A 425 -0.99 -37.79 37.87
C LEU A 425 -0.36 -37.99 39.25
N SER A 426 0.12 -36.91 39.86
CA SER A 426 0.57 -36.86 41.25
C SER A 426 -0.42 -36.05 42.07
N ILE A 427 -1.01 -36.67 43.09
CA ILE A 427 -2.00 -36.05 43.98
C ILE A 427 -1.54 -36.10 45.44
N ALA A 428 -1.74 -35.01 46.17
CA ALA A 428 -1.50 -34.98 47.60
C ALA A 428 -2.33 -36.05 48.31
N LYS A 429 -1.73 -36.85 49.20
CA LYS A 429 -2.47 -37.86 49.97
C LYS A 429 -3.54 -37.22 50.86
N ALA A 430 -3.29 -36.00 51.34
CA ALA A 430 -4.25 -35.22 52.12
C ALA A 430 -5.50 -34.81 51.33
N ALA A 431 -5.48 -34.87 49.99
CA ALA A 431 -6.64 -34.61 49.15
C ALA A 431 -7.49 -35.88 48.90
N LEU A 432 -7.01 -37.05 49.33
CA LEU A 432 -7.71 -38.32 49.22
C LEU A 432 -8.33 -38.67 50.57
N ASP A 433 -9.66 -38.67 50.63
CA ASP A 433 -10.40 -39.05 51.83
C ASP A 433 -10.07 -40.50 52.22
N GLU A 434 -9.94 -40.75 53.52
CA GLU A 434 -9.69 -42.07 54.11
C GLU A 434 -8.37 -42.73 53.70
N TRP A 435 -7.36 -41.96 53.29
CA TRP A 435 -6.04 -42.50 52.93
C TRP A 435 -5.40 -43.36 54.03
N ASP A 436 -4.95 -44.57 53.66
CA ASP A 436 -4.15 -45.46 54.50
C ASP A 436 -2.96 -46.04 53.70
N GLU A 437 -1.76 -46.02 54.29
CA GLU A 437 -0.54 -46.55 53.67
C GLU A 437 -0.61 -48.07 53.43
N SER A 438 -1.37 -48.79 54.25
CA SER A 438 -1.53 -50.24 54.18
C SER A 438 -2.45 -50.72 53.06
N PHE A 439 -3.18 -49.81 52.41
CA PHE A 439 -4.03 -50.14 51.27
C PHE A 439 -3.23 -50.72 50.10
N SER A 440 -3.84 -51.72 49.46
CA SER A 440 -3.38 -52.28 48.20
C SER A 440 -3.43 -51.24 47.08
N ASP A 441 -2.68 -51.48 45.99
CA ASP A 441 -2.71 -50.59 44.82
C ASP A 441 -4.11 -50.44 44.22
N ALA A 442 -4.95 -51.48 44.31
CA ALA A 442 -6.33 -51.43 43.84
C ALA A 442 -7.20 -50.50 44.71
N GLU A 443 -7.05 -50.55 46.03
CA GLU A 443 -7.76 -49.67 46.97
C GLU A 443 -7.30 -48.22 46.81
N LYS A 444 -5.99 -47.98 46.68
CA LYS A 444 -5.42 -46.65 46.42
C LYS A 444 -5.89 -46.07 45.08
N ALA A 445 -5.95 -46.88 44.03
CA ALA A 445 -6.51 -46.45 42.75
C ALA A 445 -8.01 -46.13 42.85
N ALA A 446 -8.77 -46.86 43.68
CA ALA A 446 -10.18 -46.58 43.92
C ALA A 446 -10.41 -45.22 44.61
N LEU A 447 -9.53 -44.83 45.54
CA LEU A 447 -9.58 -43.48 46.15
C LEU A 447 -9.37 -42.36 45.12
N ILE A 448 -8.41 -42.53 44.20
CA ILE A 448 -8.15 -41.55 43.13
C ILE A 448 -9.36 -41.43 42.19
N LYS A 449 -9.97 -42.57 41.83
CA LYS A 449 -11.22 -42.60 41.05
C LYS A 449 -12.36 -41.90 41.78
N ALA A 450 -12.52 -42.14 43.07
CA ALA A 450 -13.54 -41.48 43.90
C ALA A 450 -13.31 -39.97 43.96
N TRP A 451 -12.05 -39.53 44.09
CA TRP A 451 -11.70 -38.11 44.05
C TRP A 451 -12.04 -37.45 42.71
N LEU A 452 -11.73 -38.09 41.57
CA LEU A 452 -12.12 -37.60 40.24
C LEU A 452 -13.65 -37.50 40.07
N ALA A 453 -14.38 -38.50 40.58
CA ALA A 453 -15.83 -38.50 40.57
C ALA A 453 -16.41 -37.36 41.45
N ALA A 454 -15.79 -37.09 42.60
CA ALA A 454 -16.16 -35.98 43.48
C ALA A 454 -15.94 -34.62 42.82
N GLN A 455 -14.80 -34.42 42.13
CA GLN A 455 -14.52 -33.20 41.36
C GLN A 455 -15.58 -32.96 40.28
N LYS A 456 -15.96 -34.00 39.54
CA LYS A 456 -17.05 -33.91 38.58
C LYS A 456 -18.39 -33.58 39.23
N ALA A 457 -18.72 -34.22 40.36
CA ALA A 457 -19.95 -33.95 41.09
C ALA A 457 -20.00 -32.52 41.66
N ALA A 458 -18.85 -31.93 41.97
CA ALA A 458 -18.70 -30.55 42.40
C ALA A 458 -18.80 -29.52 41.24
N GLY A 459 -18.91 -29.97 39.98
CA GLY A 459 -19.01 -29.11 38.81
C GLY A 459 -17.66 -28.67 38.23
N THR A 460 -16.54 -29.18 38.76
CA THR A 460 -15.18 -28.89 38.31
C THR A 460 -14.49 -30.19 37.87
N PRO A 461 -14.93 -30.83 36.77
CA PRO A 461 -14.30 -32.08 36.34
C PRO A 461 -12.85 -31.82 35.89
N VAL A 462 -11.97 -32.80 36.09
CA VAL A 462 -10.58 -32.72 35.65
C VAL A 462 -10.53 -32.85 34.13
N LYS A 463 -10.14 -31.77 33.46
CA LYS A 463 -10.07 -31.64 32.01
C LYS A 463 -8.62 -31.66 31.57
N VAL A 464 -8.29 -32.52 30.61
CA VAL A 464 -6.93 -32.64 30.08
C VAL A 464 -6.93 -32.58 28.56
N GLN A 465 -6.20 -31.61 28.01
CA GLN A 465 -5.86 -31.58 26.60
C GLN A 465 -4.56 -32.37 26.37
N TYR A 466 -4.49 -33.13 25.29
CA TYR A 466 -3.32 -33.94 24.95
C TYR A 466 -3.05 -33.95 23.45
N GLY A 467 -1.78 -34.05 23.08
CA GLY A 467 -1.39 -34.15 21.67
C GLY A 467 -1.75 -35.52 21.10
N LEU A 468 -2.33 -35.55 19.90
CA LEU A 468 -2.69 -36.77 19.18
C LEU A 468 -1.47 -37.44 18.53
N ALA A 469 -1.42 -38.77 18.59
CA ALA A 469 -0.41 -39.56 17.90
C ALA A 469 -0.61 -39.53 16.38
N GLU A 470 -1.88 -39.55 15.93
CA GLU A 470 -2.28 -39.41 14.53
C GLU A 470 -3.27 -38.24 14.39
N PRO A 471 -2.98 -37.24 13.54
CA PRO A 471 -3.88 -36.10 13.35
C PRO A 471 -5.19 -36.51 12.68
N THR A 472 -6.30 -35.87 13.06
CA THR A 472 -7.58 -36.02 12.36
C THR A 472 -7.87 -34.81 11.47
N ARG A 473 -8.68 -35.01 10.43
CA ARG A 473 -9.03 -33.97 9.46
C ARG A 473 -10.52 -33.92 9.22
N THR A 474 -11.09 -32.73 9.24
CA THR A 474 -12.48 -32.46 8.90
C THR A 474 -12.54 -31.38 7.83
N SER A 475 -13.46 -31.52 6.88
CA SER A 475 -13.66 -30.49 5.84
C SER A 475 -14.43 -29.30 6.40
N ILE A 476 -14.09 -28.10 5.93
CA ILE A 476 -14.86 -26.89 6.20
C ILE A 476 -15.23 -26.21 4.88
N GLU A 477 -16.45 -25.67 4.82
CA GLU A 477 -16.92 -24.89 3.66
C GLU A 477 -16.87 -23.41 4.00
N ALA A 478 -15.70 -22.78 3.90
CA ALA A 478 -15.60 -21.33 4.00
C ALA A 478 -14.33 -20.80 3.31
N PRO A 479 -14.45 -19.97 2.25
CA PRO A 479 -13.33 -19.18 1.78
C PRO A 479 -13.09 -18.02 2.76
N GLY A 480 -11.93 -17.98 3.42
CA GLY A 480 -11.52 -16.87 4.29
C GLY A 480 -11.12 -15.60 3.52
N ILE A 481 -11.88 -15.23 2.49
CA ILE A 481 -11.59 -14.08 1.61
C ILE A 481 -12.24 -12.82 2.20
N PHE A 482 -11.53 -11.69 2.15
CA PHE A 482 -12.01 -10.41 2.63
C PHE A 482 -11.46 -9.25 1.78
N GLU A 483 -12.18 -8.12 1.76
CA GLU A 483 -11.74 -6.91 1.09
C GLU A 483 -10.66 -6.19 1.89
N THR A 484 -9.69 -5.62 1.19
CA THR A 484 -8.61 -4.80 1.73
C THR A 484 -8.80 -3.35 1.29
N LYS A 485 -8.26 -2.43 2.09
CA LYS A 485 -8.24 -1.00 1.77
C LYS A 485 -6.85 -0.58 1.31
N GLN A 486 -6.76 0.53 0.61
CA GLN A 486 -5.44 1.11 0.32
C GLN A 486 -4.76 1.55 1.63
N GLY A 487 -3.43 1.46 1.65
CA GLY A 487 -2.64 1.68 2.86
C GLY A 487 -2.60 0.46 3.78
N THR A 488 -2.41 0.71 5.07
CA THR A 488 -2.18 -0.33 6.07
C THR A 488 -3.47 -1.06 6.43
N ASN A 489 -3.45 -2.38 6.29
CA ASN A 489 -4.52 -3.28 6.72
C ASN A 489 -4.04 -4.09 7.92
N THR A 490 -4.86 -4.12 8.97
CA THR A 490 -4.64 -4.93 10.17
C THR A 490 -5.72 -5.99 10.26
N VAL A 491 -5.31 -7.25 10.32
CA VAL A 491 -6.19 -8.43 10.34
C VAL A 491 -5.95 -9.21 11.63
N GLU A 492 -7.04 -9.55 12.31
CA GLU A 492 -7.01 -10.25 13.59
C GLU A 492 -8.15 -11.25 13.73
N THR A 493 -7.95 -12.27 14.57
CA THR A 493 -9.04 -13.13 15.05
C THR A 493 -9.68 -12.53 16.31
N ASP A 494 -10.93 -12.83 16.60
CA ASP A 494 -11.58 -12.54 17.87
C ASP A 494 -11.13 -13.48 19.00
N GLY A 495 -11.48 -13.14 20.24
CA GLY A 495 -11.22 -13.97 21.42
C GLY A 495 -9.73 -14.24 21.70
N VAL A 496 -9.44 -15.48 22.12
CA VAL A 496 -8.05 -15.96 22.32
C VAL A 496 -7.31 -15.84 21.00
N LYS A 497 -6.14 -15.19 21.02
CA LYS A 497 -5.32 -15.00 19.81
C LYS A 497 -4.52 -16.27 19.51
N GLY A 498 -4.62 -16.71 18.26
CA GLY A 498 -3.84 -17.81 17.70
C GLY A 498 -2.87 -17.35 16.64
N THR A 499 -2.27 -18.28 15.89
CA THR A 499 -1.40 -17.92 14.75
C THR A 499 -2.24 -17.70 13.51
N LEU A 500 -2.38 -16.46 13.05
CA LEU A 500 -3.06 -16.13 11.80
C LEU A 500 -2.05 -16.08 10.64
N SER A 501 -2.44 -16.57 9.46
CA SER A 501 -1.72 -16.34 8.20
C SER A 501 -2.66 -15.83 7.13
N VAL A 502 -2.24 -14.77 6.46
CA VAL A 502 -3.00 -14.08 5.41
C VAL A 502 -2.13 -13.95 4.17
N GLN A 503 -2.69 -14.31 3.03
CA GLN A 503 -2.16 -13.99 1.72
C GLN A 503 -2.76 -12.67 1.22
N ALA A 504 -1.90 -11.73 0.84
CA ALA A 504 -2.26 -10.51 0.13
C ALA A 504 -1.37 -10.40 -1.12
N GLY A 505 -2.00 -10.43 -2.30
CA GLY A 505 -1.28 -10.61 -3.56
C GLY A 505 -0.45 -11.91 -3.56
N ASN A 506 0.86 -11.79 -3.80
CA ASN A 506 1.79 -12.92 -3.85
C ASN A 506 2.53 -13.18 -2.53
N THR A 507 2.24 -12.40 -1.48
CA THR A 507 2.95 -12.48 -0.20
C THR A 507 2.05 -13.07 0.88
N THR A 508 2.61 -13.94 1.72
CA THR A 508 1.95 -14.46 2.92
C THR A 508 2.57 -13.82 4.15
N TYR A 509 1.72 -13.31 5.03
CA TYR A 509 2.06 -12.68 6.30
C TYR A 509 1.51 -13.53 7.44
N SER A 510 2.26 -13.69 8.53
CA SER A 510 1.87 -14.53 9.66
C SER A 510 2.17 -13.87 11.00
N GLY A 511 1.28 -14.03 11.98
CA GLY A 511 1.39 -13.47 13.32
C GLY A 511 0.09 -13.63 14.11
N GLU A 512 0.05 -13.15 15.36
CA GLU A 512 -1.20 -13.09 16.14
C GLU A 512 -2.13 -11.97 15.64
N THR A 513 -1.51 -10.85 15.26
CA THR A 513 -2.08 -9.77 14.47
C THR A 513 -1.26 -9.67 13.19
N VAL A 514 -1.91 -9.64 12.04
CA VAL A 514 -1.25 -9.55 10.75
C VAL A 514 -1.45 -8.14 10.17
N THR A 515 -0.36 -7.49 9.82
CA THR A 515 -0.38 -6.16 9.19
C THR A 515 0.35 -6.19 7.86
N PHE A 516 -0.27 -5.62 6.83
CA PHE A 516 0.33 -5.45 5.50
C PHE A 516 -0.19 -4.19 4.82
N ASP A 517 0.62 -3.64 3.91
CA ASP A 517 0.27 -2.45 3.14
C ASP A 517 -0.19 -2.82 1.73
N VAL A 518 -1.27 -2.18 1.28
CA VAL A 518 -1.68 -2.17 -0.12
C VAL A 518 -1.27 -0.81 -0.69
N GLU A 519 -0.45 -0.81 -1.74
CA GLU A 519 0.05 0.45 -2.32
C GLU A 519 -1.11 1.35 -2.76
N PRO A 520 -1.09 2.65 -2.40
CA PRO A 520 -2.11 3.58 -2.83
C PRO A 520 -1.99 3.83 -4.33
N ILE A 521 -3.13 3.96 -5.00
CA ILE A 521 -3.16 4.39 -6.39
C ILE A 521 -3.03 5.92 -6.38
N ILE A 522 -1.90 6.41 -6.89
CA ILE A 522 -1.63 7.86 -6.98
C ILE A 522 -1.92 8.30 -8.40
N HIS A 523 -2.71 9.36 -8.55
CA HIS A 523 -2.93 10.04 -9.84
C HIS A 523 -2.22 11.39 -9.84
N THR A 524 -1.86 11.90 -11.01
CA THR A 524 -1.04 13.11 -11.13
C THR A 524 -1.69 14.13 -12.05
N LEU A 525 -1.79 15.38 -11.61
CA LEU A 525 -2.20 16.52 -12.43
C LEU A 525 -1.03 17.49 -12.58
N HIS A 526 -0.67 17.79 -13.82
CA HIS A 526 0.24 18.86 -14.19
C HIS A 526 -0.54 20.07 -14.68
N VAL A 527 -0.21 21.26 -14.16
CA VAL A 527 -0.78 22.53 -14.61
C VAL A 527 0.31 23.37 -15.26
N HIS A 528 0.11 23.65 -16.54
CA HIS A 528 1.04 24.35 -17.43
C HIS A 528 0.69 25.84 -17.48
N GLU A 529 1.53 26.66 -16.84
CA GLU A 529 1.37 28.11 -16.84
C GLU A 529 2.18 28.76 -17.97
N TYR A 530 1.54 29.67 -18.68
CA TYR A 530 2.12 30.40 -19.81
C TYR A 530 2.31 31.89 -19.49
N PHE A 531 3.36 32.49 -20.02
CA PHE A 531 3.80 33.85 -19.73
C PHE A 531 4.13 34.60 -21.03
N LYS A 532 3.72 35.86 -21.10
CA LYS A 532 4.32 36.85 -22.00
C LYS A 532 5.77 37.13 -21.59
N GLY A 533 6.63 37.32 -22.59
CA GLY A 533 8.09 37.52 -22.47
C GLY A 533 8.52 38.82 -21.84
#